data_AF-A0A1I7TCD5-F1
#
_entry.id   AF-A0A1I7TCD5-F1
#
_cell.length_a   1.000
_cell.length_b   1.000
_cell.length_c   1.000
_cell.angle_alpha   90.00
_cell.angle_beta   90.00
_cell.angle_gamma   90.00
#
_symmetry.space_group_name_H-M   'P 1'
#
loop_
_entity.id
_entity.type
_entity.pdbx_description
1 polymer ?
#
loop_
_entity_poly.entity_id
_entity_poly.type
_entity_poly.pdbx_seq_one_letter_code
_entity_poly.pdbx_strand_id
1 'polypeptide(L)'
;MIILEQQTINYSIQFWKQFGTLSRKCDEESQISKLGLIEIDNMDEQKVVILPKNISGCPQFSGEYIDQNVAHVDILYFLKEILNVQKIDNLWIDAEGAEYELFEIFEKNGILDQNEIVLCQANMEIHISEPIGNETNPNFEKQKIFMDFVKKMISERKYGIFHAVEDSHMRIFLFNFESEYCRNKF
;
A
#
# COMPACT_ATOMS: atom_id res chain seq x y z
N MET A 1 25.26 -17.71 -12.93
CA MET A 1 24.95 -16.38 -12.35
C MET A 1 23.99 -15.61 -13.26
N ILE A 2 24.35 -15.32 -14.52
CA ILE A 2 23.50 -14.59 -15.51
C ILE A 2 22.11 -15.24 -15.75
N ILE A 3 22.02 -16.57 -15.80
CA ILE A 3 20.73 -17.26 -16.04
C ILE A 3 19.75 -17.09 -14.86
N LEU A 4 20.26 -17.09 -13.63
CA LEU A 4 19.43 -16.91 -12.42
C LEU A 4 18.89 -15.48 -12.30
N GLU A 5 19.70 -14.51 -12.71
CA GLU A 5 19.33 -13.11 -12.77
C GLU A 5 18.23 -12.88 -13.82
N GLN A 6 18.41 -13.39 -15.05
CA GLN A 6 17.39 -13.29 -16.11
C GLN A 6 16.08 -14.01 -15.75
N GLN A 7 16.16 -15.12 -15.02
CA GLN A 7 14.98 -15.84 -14.53
C GLN A 7 14.24 -15.03 -13.46
N THR A 8 14.97 -14.38 -12.55
CA THR A 8 14.40 -13.50 -11.52
C THR A 8 13.72 -12.29 -12.16
N ILE A 9 14.33 -11.72 -13.21
CA ILE A 9 13.75 -10.64 -14.02
C ILE A 9 12.39 -11.05 -14.59
N ASN A 10 12.36 -12.14 -15.35
CA ASN A 10 11.12 -12.59 -15.97
C ASN A 10 10.03 -12.92 -14.92
N TYR A 11 10.43 -13.53 -13.81
CA TYR A 11 9.50 -13.86 -12.73
C TYR A 11 8.88 -12.62 -12.07
N SER A 12 9.66 -11.57 -11.78
CA SER A 12 9.13 -10.33 -11.18
C SER A 12 8.17 -9.58 -12.11
N ILE A 13 8.47 -9.53 -13.41
CA ILE A 13 7.59 -8.94 -14.44
C ILE A 13 6.27 -9.71 -14.51
N GLN A 14 6.34 -11.05 -14.52
CA GLN A 14 5.15 -11.90 -14.54
C GLN A 14 4.34 -11.76 -13.26
N PHE A 15 5.02 -11.71 -12.12
CA PHE A 15 4.39 -11.52 -10.81
C PHE A 15 3.59 -10.23 -10.78
N TRP A 16 4.19 -9.10 -11.17
CA TRP A 16 3.50 -7.81 -11.25
C TRP A 16 2.19 -7.88 -12.04
N LYS A 17 2.27 -8.38 -13.29
CA LYS A 17 1.11 -8.46 -14.20
C LYS A 17 -0.01 -9.38 -13.69
N GLN A 18 0.35 -10.40 -12.93
CA GLN A 18 -0.61 -11.40 -12.46
C GLN A 18 -1.16 -11.08 -11.08
N PHE A 19 -0.44 -10.29 -10.27
CA PHE A 19 -0.75 -10.10 -8.86
C PHE A 19 -2.18 -9.61 -8.61
N GLY A 20 -2.67 -8.63 -9.37
CA GLY A 20 -4.06 -8.16 -9.25
C GLY A 20 -5.09 -9.26 -9.48
N THR A 21 -4.87 -10.12 -10.47
CA THR A 21 -5.76 -11.27 -10.74
C THR A 21 -5.68 -12.33 -9.63
N LEU A 22 -4.47 -12.63 -9.14
CA LEU A 22 -4.31 -13.58 -8.04
C LEU A 22 -4.95 -13.06 -6.74
N SER A 23 -4.71 -11.80 -6.39
CA SER A 23 -5.29 -11.17 -5.21
C SER A 23 -6.80 -11.23 -5.25
N ARG A 24 -7.42 -10.86 -6.37
CA ARG A 24 -8.89 -10.88 -6.51
C ARG A 24 -9.48 -12.26 -6.25
N LYS A 25 -8.81 -13.31 -6.74
CA LYS A 25 -9.23 -14.69 -6.47
C LYS A 25 -9.13 -15.02 -4.97
N CYS A 26 -8.05 -14.62 -4.31
CA CYS A 26 -7.89 -14.79 -2.86
C CYS A 26 -8.94 -14.01 -2.06
N ASP A 27 -9.30 -12.81 -2.53
CA ASP A 27 -10.31 -11.94 -1.91
C ASP A 27 -11.70 -12.59 -1.95
N GLU A 28 -12.07 -13.16 -3.10
CA GLU A 28 -13.32 -13.92 -3.29
C GLU A 28 -13.36 -15.17 -2.40
N GLU A 29 -12.30 -15.97 -2.42
CA GLU A 29 -12.19 -17.20 -1.61
C GLU A 29 -12.25 -16.91 -0.10
N SER A 30 -11.63 -15.81 0.34
CA SER A 30 -11.59 -15.38 1.74
C SER A 30 -12.87 -14.64 2.17
N GLN A 31 -13.76 -14.30 1.22
CA GLN A 31 -15.02 -13.58 1.47
C GLN A 31 -14.80 -12.26 2.18
N ILE A 32 -13.76 -11.52 1.77
CA ILE A 32 -13.36 -10.28 2.45
C ILE A 32 -14.45 -9.21 2.44
N SER A 33 -15.40 -9.28 1.49
CA SER A 33 -16.58 -8.39 1.45
C SER A 33 -17.37 -8.38 2.76
N LYS A 34 -17.27 -9.43 3.59
CA LYS A 34 -17.86 -9.50 4.94
C LYS A 34 -17.18 -8.60 5.97
N LEU A 35 -15.98 -8.10 5.68
CA LEU A 35 -15.26 -7.12 6.51
C LEU A 35 -15.89 -5.71 6.41
N GLY A 36 -16.85 -5.49 5.50
CA GLY A 36 -17.48 -4.19 5.32
C GLY A 36 -16.57 -3.17 4.62
N LEU A 37 -15.76 -3.63 3.66
CA LEU A 37 -14.98 -2.74 2.81
C LEU A 37 -15.93 -1.86 1.98
N ILE A 38 -15.57 -0.58 1.89
CA ILE A 38 -16.28 0.42 1.10
C ILE A 38 -15.27 1.07 0.15
N GLU A 39 -15.65 1.17 -1.11
CA GLU A 39 -14.93 1.96 -2.10
C GLU A 39 -15.40 3.42 -2.01
N ILE A 40 -14.45 4.33 -1.91
CA ILE A 40 -14.67 5.78 -1.87
C ILE A 40 -14.04 6.34 -3.13
N ASP A 41 -14.85 6.99 -3.96
CA ASP A 41 -14.38 7.65 -5.17
C ASP A 41 -13.55 8.90 -4.79
N ASN A 42 -12.31 8.93 -5.26
CA ASN A 42 -11.48 10.12 -5.41
C ASN A 42 -11.65 10.64 -6.87
N MET A 43 -11.13 11.83 -7.18
CA MET A 43 -11.34 12.45 -8.49
C MET A 43 -10.89 11.59 -9.68
N ASP A 44 -9.87 10.77 -9.50
CA ASP A 44 -9.17 10.01 -10.53
C ASP A 44 -9.04 8.51 -10.21
N GLU A 45 -9.41 8.08 -9.00
CA GLU A 45 -9.23 6.70 -8.53
C GLU A 45 -10.21 6.32 -7.40
N GLN A 46 -10.19 5.05 -6.98
CA GLN A 46 -10.97 4.58 -5.83
C GLN A 46 -10.05 4.21 -4.66
N LYS A 47 -10.38 4.67 -3.46
CA LYS A 47 -9.74 4.24 -2.22
C LYS A 47 -10.64 3.25 -1.47
N VAL A 48 -10.06 2.23 -0.86
CA VAL A 48 -10.79 1.20 -0.12
C VAL A 48 -10.64 1.44 1.38
N VAL A 49 -11.74 1.44 2.13
CA VAL A 49 -11.73 1.69 3.58
C VAL A 49 -12.67 0.72 4.29
N ILE A 50 -12.28 0.24 5.48
CA ILE A 50 -13.20 -0.37 6.45
C ILE A 50 -13.59 0.72 7.45
N LEU A 51 -14.87 1.07 7.51
CA LEU A 51 -15.34 2.07 8.46
C LEU A 51 -15.43 1.48 9.88
N PRO A 52 -15.17 2.28 10.94
CA PRO A 52 -15.38 1.83 12.30
C PRO A 52 -16.83 1.42 12.52
N LYS A 53 -17.07 0.44 13.39
CA LYS A 53 -18.41 -0.10 13.71
C LYS A 53 -19.46 0.97 14.11
N ASN A 54 -19.03 2.19 14.48
CA ASN A 54 -19.88 3.26 15.01
C ASN A 54 -19.60 4.66 14.42
N ILE A 55 -19.43 4.82 13.10
CA ILE A 55 -19.36 6.16 12.48
C ILE A 55 -20.16 6.23 11.17
N SER A 56 -20.93 7.32 11.03
CA SER A 56 -21.65 7.71 9.82
C SER A 56 -20.97 8.92 9.16
N GLY A 57 -20.36 8.71 7.99
CA GLY A 57 -20.00 9.77 7.04
C GLY A 57 -18.51 10.08 6.93
N CYS A 58 -18.02 10.18 5.69
CA CYS A 58 -16.71 10.73 5.34
C CYS A 58 -16.92 12.10 4.69
N PRO A 59 -16.15 13.16 5.04
CA PRO A 59 -16.23 14.44 4.34
C PRO A 59 -15.71 14.30 2.91
N GLN A 60 -16.41 14.89 1.93
CA GLN A 60 -15.90 15.03 0.56
C GLN A 60 -15.12 16.34 0.41
N PHE A 61 -13.92 16.27 -0.13
CA PHE A 61 -13.11 17.43 -0.48
C PHE A 61 -12.91 17.45 -2.00
N SER A 62 -13.26 18.56 -2.66
CA SER A 62 -12.89 18.82 -4.05
C SER A 62 -11.63 19.70 -4.04
N GLY A 63 -10.50 19.15 -4.46
CA GLY A 63 -9.22 19.87 -4.57
C GLY A 63 -8.76 20.00 -6.03
N GLU A 64 -7.86 20.94 -6.30
CA GLU A 64 -7.09 21.00 -7.55
C GLU A 64 -5.63 20.65 -7.24
N TYR A 65 -4.96 19.94 -8.17
CA TYR A 65 -3.53 19.66 -8.05
C TYR A 65 -2.71 20.93 -8.27
N ILE A 66 -1.80 21.22 -7.33
CA ILE A 66 -0.91 22.37 -7.38
C ILE A 66 0.52 21.94 -7.07
N ASP A 67 1.45 22.27 -7.97
CA ASP A 67 2.88 22.02 -7.76
C ASP A 67 3.38 22.91 -6.61
N GLN A 68 3.96 22.27 -5.59
CA GLN A 68 4.56 22.97 -4.45
C GLN A 68 5.91 22.37 -4.09
N ASN A 69 6.85 23.26 -3.77
CA ASN A 69 8.10 22.84 -3.13
C ASN A 69 7.81 22.53 -1.66
N VAL A 70 7.98 21.26 -1.29
CA VAL A 70 7.82 20.78 0.09
C VAL A 70 9.15 20.28 0.64
N ALA A 71 9.36 20.45 1.95
CA ALA A 71 10.51 19.86 2.62
C ALA A 71 10.27 18.36 2.81
N HIS A 72 11.23 17.54 2.39
CA HIS A 72 11.21 16.11 2.68
C HIS A 72 11.64 15.85 4.13
N VAL A 73 10.86 15.06 4.86
CA VAL A 73 11.12 14.70 6.25
C VAL A 73 10.96 13.19 6.41
N ASP A 74 11.75 12.61 7.32
CA ASP A 74 11.63 11.22 7.70
C ASP A 74 10.21 10.89 8.21
N ILE A 75 9.66 9.76 7.76
CA ILE A 75 8.28 9.39 8.07
C ILE A 75 8.06 9.15 9.56
N LEU A 76 9.04 8.57 10.27
CA LEU A 76 8.94 8.37 11.72
C LEU A 76 8.95 9.72 12.43
N TYR A 77 9.86 10.63 12.05
CA TYR A 77 9.91 11.99 12.59
C TYR A 77 8.57 12.72 12.36
N PHE A 78 7.99 12.62 11.16
CA PHE A 78 6.71 13.23 10.85
C PHE A 78 5.58 12.70 11.73
N LEU A 79 5.45 11.38 11.85
CA LEU A 79 4.38 10.77 12.65
C LEU A 79 4.55 11.05 14.15
N LYS A 80 5.78 11.00 14.65
CA LYS A 80 6.06 11.05 16.09
C LYS A 80 6.26 12.46 16.62
N GLU A 81 7.09 13.26 15.95
CA GLU A 81 7.50 14.58 16.46
C GLU A 81 6.60 15.70 15.94
N ILE A 82 6.11 15.59 14.70
CA ILE A 82 5.23 16.62 14.10
C ILE A 82 3.76 16.33 14.45
N LEU A 83 3.26 15.14 14.15
CA LEU A 83 1.86 14.80 14.37
C LEU A 83 1.56 14.26 15.77
N ASN A 84 2.56 13.68 16.44
CA ASN A 84 2.42 13.02 17.75
C ASN A 84 1.29 11.98 17.79
N VAL A 85 1.27 11.10 16.78
CA VAL A 85 0.27 10.03 16.64
C VAL A 85 0.86 8.67 16.94
N GLN A 86 0.13 7.87 17.73
CA GLN A 86 0.48 6.48 18.03
C GLN A 86 -0.45 5.47 17.34
N LYS A 87 -1.60 5.93 16.83
CA LYS A 87 -2.61 5.11 16.16
C LYS A 87 -2.99 5.82 14.85
N ILE A 88 -2.79 5.13 13.74
CA ILE A 88 -3.11 5.59 12.40
C ILE A 88 -4.18 4.64 11.87
N ASP A 89 -5.40 5.15 11.73
CA ASP A 89 -6.52 4.34 11.26
C ASP A 89 -6.41 4.05 9.77
N ASN A 90 -6.14 5.09 8.99
CA ASN A 90 -6.05 5.06 7.54
C ASN A 90 -4.83 5.87 7.09
N LEU A 91 -4.01 5.28 6.24
CA LEU A 91 -2.92 5.95 5.54
C LEU A 91 -3.10 5.76 4.03
N TRP A 92 -3.18 6.84 3.27
CA TRP A 92 -3.24 6.77 1.80
C TRP A 92 -1.90 7.23 1.25
N ILE A 93 -1.26 6.36 0.48
CA ILE A 93 0.06 6.59 -0.09
C ILE A 93 -0.10 6.65 -1.61
N ASP A 94 0.18 7.84 -2.12
CA ASP A 94 0.38 8.14 -3.52
C ASP A 94 1.52 9.15 -3.53
N ALA A 95 2.72 8.70 -3.87
CA ALA A 95 3.95 9.45 -3.70
C ALA A 95 4.72 9.59 -5.02
N GLU A 96 4.02 9.44 -6.15
CA GLU A 96 4.55 9.65 -7.50
C GLU A 96 5.89 8.93 -7.73
N GLY A 97 6.03 7.70 -7.24
CA GLY A 97 7.24 6.87 -7.42
C GLY A 97 8.14 6.71 -6.20
N ALA A 98 7.91 7.46 -5.12
CA ALA A 98 8.65 7.35 -3.86
C ALA A 98 8.08 6.30 -2.88
N GLU A 99 7.05 5.54 -3.26
CA GLU A 99 6.37 4.61 -2.36
C GLU A 99 7.25 3.47 -1.86
N TYR A 100 8.24 3.09 -2.66
CA TYR A 100 9.17 2.00 -2.36
C TYR A 100 9.98 2.23 -1.09
N GLU A 101 10.30 3.49 -0.76
CA GLU A 101 11.00 3.85 0.48
C GLU A 101 10.10 3.69 1.70
N LEU A 102 8.78 3.74 1.52
CA LEU A 102 7.80 3.60 2.60
C LEU A 102 7.48 2.14 2.92
N PHE A 103 7.94 1.16 2.15
CA PHE A 103 7.62 -0.25 2.40
C PHE A 103 8.07 -0.74 3.77
N GLU A 104 9.15 -0.17 4.33
CA GLU A 104 9.69 -0.56 5.63
C GLU A 104 8.73 -0.29 6.80
N ILE A 105 7.78 0.65 6.66
CA ILE A 105 6.83 0.99 7.72
C ILE A 105 5.81 -0.14 7.96
N PHE A 106 5.65 -1.04 6.99
CA PHE A 106 4.73 -2.19 7.08
C PHE A 106 5.40 -3.44 7.67
N GLU A 107 6.71 -3.44 7.83
CA GLU A 107 7.45 -4.61 8.32
C GLU A 107 7.12 -4.94 9.76
N LYS A 108 7.09 -6.24 10.06
CA LYS A 108 6.94 -6.74 11.42
C LYS A 108 8.23 -6.54 12.23
N ASN A 109 8.09 -6.01 13.44
CA ASN A 109 9.18 -5.48 14.26
C ASN A 109 9.99 -4.37 13.56
N GLY A 110 9.40 -3.72 12.56
CA GLY A 110 9.99 -2.60 11.83
C GLY A 110 9.90 -1.27 12.58
N ILE A 111 10.12 -0.18 11.85
CA ILE A 111 10.29 1.16 12.44
C ILE A 111 9.05 1.63 13.24
N LEU A 112 7.83 1.33 12.77
CA LEU A 112 6.61 1.70 13.49
C LEU A 112 6.42 0.88 14.76
N ASP A 113 6.67 -0.44 14.71
CA ASP A 113 6.49 -1.33 15.86
C ASP A 113 7.48 -0.99 16.98
N GLN A 114 8.74 -0.71 16.61
CA GLN A 114 9.79 -0.27 17.55
C GLN A 114 9.46 1.05 18.24
N ASN A 115 8.54 1.84 17.67
CA ASN A 115 8.09 3.13 18.19
C ASN A 115 6.64 3.10 18.71
N GLU A 116 6.06 1.91 18.88
CA GLU A 116 4.70 1.71 19.40
C GLU A 116 3.59 2.39 18.56
N ILE A 117 3.87 2.65 17.28
CA ILE A 117 2.92 3.22 16.32
C ILE A 117 2.17 2.08 15.65
N VAL A 118 0.84 2.09 15.76
CA VAL A 118 -0.02 1.10 15.11
C VAL A 118 -0.68 1.73 13.89
N LEU A 119 -0.40 1.19 12.72
CA LEU A 119 -1.12 1.47 11.48
C LEU A 119 -2.14 0.36 11.22
N CYS A 120 -3.43 0.72 11.08
CA CYS A 120 -4.51 -0.24 10.89
C CYS A 120 -4.81 -0.53 9.43
N GLN A 121 -4.94 0.51 8.61
CA GLN A 121 -5.32 0.38 7.20
C GLN A 121 -4.43 1.26 6.34
N ALA A 122 -4.04 0.76 5.17
CA ALA A 122 -3.38 1.59 4.18
C ALA A 122 -3.90 1.31 2.76
N ASN A 123 -4.07 2.38 1.99
CA ASN A 123 -4.19 2.31 0.54
C ASN A 123 -2.87 2.76 -0.07
N MET A 124 -2.40 2.08 -1.10
CA MET A 124 -1.14 2.41 -1.73
C MET A 124 -1.27 2.30 -3.25
N GLU A 125 -0.86 3.36 -3.94
CA GLU A 125 -0.68 3.39 -5.40
C GLU A 125 0.81 3.28 -5.72
N ILE A 126 1.23 2.15 -6.31
CA ILE A 126 2.64 1.82 -6.50
C ILE A 126 3.01 2.04 -7.96
N HIS A 127 3.90 3.00 -8.19
CA HIS A 127 4.28 3.47 -9.52
C HIS A 127 5.36 2.60 -10.17
N ILE A 128 5.04 1.96 -11.30
CA ILE A 128 5.94 1.06 -12.05
C ILE A 128 7.13 1.77 -12.72
N SER A 129 7.07 3.08 -12.95
CA SER A 129 8.10 3.85 -13.66
C SER A 129 8.02 5.34 -13.35
N GLU A 130 9.16 6.04 -13.34
CA GLU A 130 9.18 7.47 -13.66
C GLU A 130 9.11 7.62 -15.19
N PRO A 131 8.33 8.56 -15.74
CA PRO A 131 8.32 8.80 -17.17
C PRO A 131 9.67 9.35 -17.64
N ILE A 132 10.48 8.51 -18.30
CA ILE A 132 11.67 8.96 -19.04
C ILE A 132 11.22 9.24 -20.49
N GLY A 133 10.64 10.42 -20.72
CA GLY A 133 10.13 10.81 -22.04
C GLY A 133 8.94 9.96 -22.52
N ASN A 134 8.88 9.63 -23.82
CA ASN A 134 7.77 8.90 -24.44
C ASN A 134 7.88 7.36 -24.33
N GLU A 135 8.84 6.83 -23.57
CA GLU A 135 9.07 5.39 -23.45
C GLU A 135 8.91 4.94 -21.99
N THR A 136 7.85 4.18 -21.71
CA THR A 136 7.72 3.42 -20.47
C THR A 136 8.59 2.16 -20.57
N ASN A 137 9.84 2.25 -20.14
CA ASN A 137 10.64 1.04 -19.92
C ASN A 137 10.24 0.43 -18.58
N PRO A 138 9.73 -0.81 -18.52
CA PRO A 138 9.38 -1.45 -17.25
C PRO A 138 10.61 -1.51 -16.34
N ASN A 139 10.56 -0.83 -15.20
CA ASN A 139 11.65 -0.81 -14.24
C ASN A 139 11.66 -2.13 -13.45
N PHE A 140 12.45 -3.09 -13.94
CA PHE A 140 12.60 -4.42 -13.33
C PHE A 140 12.92 -4.34 -11.83
N GLU A 141 13.79 -3.42 -11.41
CA GLU A 141 14.18 -3.28 -10.00
C GLU A 141 12.95 -2.96 -9.14
N LYS A 142 12.11 -2.02 -9.58
CA LYS A 142 10.85 -1.66 -8.90
C LYS A 142 9.89 -2.86 -8.80
N GLN A 143 9.75 -3.64 -9.87
CA GLN A 143 8.91 -4.84 -9.86
C GLN A 143 9.45 -5.93 -8.92
N LYS A 144 10.77 -6.08 -8.85
CA LYS A 144 11.42 -6.99 -7.91
C LYS A 144 11.21 -6.54 -6.46
N ILE A 145 11.40 -5.24 -6.16
CA ILE A 145 11.16 -4.68 -4.81
C ILE A 145 9.70 -4.92 -4.40
N PHE A 146 8.75 -4.66 -5.29
CA PHE A 146 7.33 -4.95 -5.02
C PHE A 146 7.07 -6.43 -4.73
N MET A 147 7.61 -7.34 -5.55
CA MET A 147 7.46 -8.77 -5.32
C MET A 147 8.06 -9.20 -3.98
N ASP A 148 9.25 -8.69 -3.63
CA ASP A 148 9.92 -9.01 -2.38
C ASP A 148 9.11 -8.47 -1.18
N PHE A 149 8.54 -7.27 -1.31
CA PHE A 149 7.61 -6.69 -0.34
C PHE A 149 6.38 -7.57 -0.12
N VAL A 150 5.67 -7.96 -1.18
CA VAL A 150 4.48 -8.81 -1.07
C VAL A 150 4.81 -10.15 -0.41
N LYS A 151 5.91 -10.80 -0.83
CA LYS A 151 6.36 -12.07 -0.22
C LYS A 151 6.64 -11.90 1.27
N LYS A 152 7.27 -10.78 1.66
CA LYS A 152 7.55 -10.46 3.05
C LYS A 152 6.26 -10.30 3.85
N MET A 153 5.31 -9.50 3.37
CA MET A 153 4.00 -9.31 4.02
C MET A 153 3.26 -10.63 4.26
N ILE A 154 3.19 -11.48 3.23
CA ILE A 154 2.56 -12.82 3.33
C ILE A 154 3.27 -13.69 4.37
N SER A 155 4.61 -13.64 4.41
CA SER A 155 5.40 -14.44 5.37
C SER A 155 5.23 -13.96 6.81
N GLU A 156 5.14 -12.65 7.01
CA GLU A 156 5.04 -12.02 8.34
C GLU A 156 3.64 -12.11 8.93
N ARG A 157 2.61 -12.21 8.07
CA ARG A 157 1.18 -12.32 8.46
C ARG A 157 0.68 -11.18 9.33
N LYS A 158 1.37 -10.04 9.30
CA LYS A 158 0.99 -8.82 10.01
C LYS A 158 -0.14 -8.09 9.28
N TYR A 159 0.06 -7.87 7.99
CA TYR A 159 -0.93 -7.27 7.10
C TYR A 159 -1.47 -8.30 6.10
N GLY A 160 -2.78 -8.26 5.86
CA GLY A 160 -3.38 -8.87 4.68
C GLY A 160 -3.41 -7.87 3.53
N ILE A 161 -3.12 -8.33 2.32
CA ILE A 161 -3.19 -7.53 1.10
C ILE A 161 -4.47 -7.91 0.36
N PHE A 162 -5.28 -6.92 0.00
CA PHE A 162 -6.58 -7.11 -0.65
C PHE A 162 -6.79 -6.06 -1.74
N HIS A 163 -7.83 -6.28 -2.56
CA HIS A 163 -8.29 -5.33 -3.58
C HIS A 163 -7.14 -4.86 -4.50
N ALA A 164 -6.23 -5.78 -4.85
CA ALA A 164 -5.14 -5.41 -5.74
C ALA A 164 -5.67 -5.21 -7.17
N VAL A 165 -5.44 -4.02 -7.72
CA VAL A 165 -5.84 -3.64 -9.08
C VAL A 165 -4.63 -3.08 -9.80
N GLU A 166 -4.34 -3.61 -10.99
CA GLU A 166 -3.37 -3.01 -11.91
C GLU A 166 -4.16 -2.15 -12.91
N ASP A 167 -4.00 -0.83 -12.82
CA ASP A 167 -4.51 0.14 -13.78
C ASP A 167 -3.52 1.30 -13.88
N SER A 168 -2.60 1.21 -14.86
CA SER A 168 -1.31 1.94 -15.00
C SER A 168 -0.32 1.80 -13.83
N HIS A 169 -0.82 1.77 -12.60
CA HIS A 169 -0.12 1.58 -11.35
C HIS A 169 -0.72 0.39 -10.58
N MET A 170 0.01 -0.14 -9.60
CA MET A 170 -0.49 -1.21 -8.75
C MET A 170 -1.14 -0.60 -7.51
N ARG A 171 -2.46 -0.67 -7.42
CA ARG A 171 -3.22 -0.22 -6.25
C ARG A 171 -3.47 -1.39 -5.33
N ILE A 172 -3.19 -1.25 -4.04
CA ILE A 172 -3.43 -2.27 -3.02
C ILE A 172 -4.04 -1.68 -1.76
N PHE A 173 -4.83 -2.50 -1.06
CA PHE A 173 -5.32 -2.22 0.29
C PHE A 173 -4.67 -3.18 1.29
N LEU A 174 -4.25 -2.63 2.43
CA LEU A 174 -3.58 -3.36 3.52
C LEU A 174 -4.40 -3.23 4.80
N PHE A 175 -4.66 -4.35 5.49
CA PHE A 175 -5.26 -4.35 6.83
C PHE A 175 -4.40 -5.08 7.84
N ASN A 176 -4.16 -4.47 9.00
CA ASN A 176 -3.35 -5.01 10.09
C ASN A 176 -4.14 -6.03 10.91
N PHE A 177 -3.95 -7.32 10.62
CA PHE A 177 -4.58 -8.41 11.36
C PHE A 177 -3.84 -8.78 12.63
N GLU A 178 -2.59 -8.37 12.83
CA GLU A 178 -1.84 -8.68 14.04
C GLU A 178 -2.28 -7.83 15.23
N SER A 179 -2.62 -6.56 14.98
CA SER A 179 -3.05 -5.62 16.00
C SER A 179 -4.44 -5.92 16.54
N GLU A 180 -4.55 -6.21 17.84
CA GLU A 180 -5.84 -6.35 18.52
C GLU A 180 -6.68 -5.07 18.46
N TYR A 181 -6.03 -3.90 18.57
CA TYR A 181 -6.70 -2.61 18.44
C TYR A 181 -7.44 -2.49 17.10
N CYS A 182 -6.77 -2.83 16.00
CA CYS A 182 -7.35 -2.71 14.66
C CYS A 182 -8.52 -3.69 14.46
N ARG A 183 -8.35 -4.96 14.87
CA ARG A 183 -9.41 -5.97 14.80
C ARG A 183 -10.64 -5.67 15.67
N ASN A 184 -10.45 -4.97 16.78
CA ASN A 184 -11.57 -4.61 17.65
C ASN A 184 -12.32 -3.41 17.10
N LYS A 185 -11.59 -2.40 16.61
CA LYS A 185 -12.14 -1.14 16.10
C LYS A 185 -12.92 -1.31 14.79
N PHE A 186 -12.38 -2.08 13.87
CA PHE A 186 -12.96 -2.40 12.55
C PHE A 186 -13.61 -3.79 12.59
#